data_AF-A0A975AFK6-F1
#
_entry.id   AF-A0A975AFK6-F1
#
_cell.length_a   1.000
_cell.length_b   1.000
_cell.length_c   1.000
_cell.angle_alpha   90.00
_cell.angle_beta   90.00
_cell.angle_gamma   90.00
#
_symmetry.space_group_name_H-M   'P 1'
#
loop_
_entity.id
_entity.type
_entity.pdbx_description
1 polymer ?
#
loop_
_entity_poly.entity_id
_entity_poly.type
_entity_poly.pdbx_seq_one_letter_code
_entity_poly.pdbx_strand_id
1 'polypeptide(L)'
;MKYKLMNSKITDENIILKLEKCINFIDYNKNNEYDIDIDYYNYDLVEDKLNNDIAYEIRKEHYEFIRLIRNVFKKNNINVNEVNLIGTVSNIVKGDINISVIKSKYQQYIRNNVVPCKEIFLYEDSKKTLDMLLQNDQISEEEYETNIYMLQEELDIDVIDEESEYIN
;
A
#
# COMPACT_ATOMS: atom_id res chain seq x y z
N MET A 1 -1.36 -9.02 -17.73
CA MET A 1 -2.49 -9.88 -17.34
C MET A 1 -3.41 -9.07 -16.44
N LYS A 2 -4.72 -9.34 -16.43
CA LYS A 2 -5.69 -8.59 -15.63
C LYS A 2 -6.56 -9.56 -14.84
N TYR A 3 -6.77 -9.26 -13.57
CA TYR A 3 -7.52 -10.07 -12.62
C TYR A 3 -8.48 -9.17 -11.84
N LYS A 4 -9.50 -9.81 -11.26
CA LYS A 4 -10.54 -9.10 -10.52
C LYS A 4 -11.01 -9.94 -9.35
N LEU A 5 -10.84 -9.39 -8.15
CA LEU A 5 -11.45 -9.91 -6.94
C LEU A 5 -12.79 -9.21 -6.73
N MET A 6 -13.86 -9.99 -6.63
CA MET A 6 -15.19 -9.46 -6.35
C MET A 6 -15.49 -9.56 -4.86
N ASN A 7 -16.28 -8.63 -4.33
CA ASN A 7 -16.72 -8.59 -2.93
C ASN A 7 -15.57 -8.80 -1.94
N SER A 8 -14.52 -8.00 -2.09
CA SER A 8 -13.30 -8.07 -1.32
C SER A 8 -12.81 -6.70 -0.86
N LYS A 9 -12.15 -6.68 0.30
CA LYS A 9 -11.41 -5.53 0.81
C LYS A 9 -9.94 -5.90 0.98
N ILE A 10 -9.05 -4.90 0.94
CA ILE A 10 -7.62 -5.10 1.18
C ILE A 10 -7.34 -5.64 2.59
N THR A 11 -8.27 -5.41 3.53
CA THR A 11 -8.25 -5.87 4.93
C THR A 11 -8.94 -7.21 5.18
N ASP A 12 -9.43 -7.90 4.14
CA ASP A 12 -10.11 -9.19 4.35
C ASP A 12 -9.14 -10.24 4.93
N GLU A 13 -9.52 -10.92 6.02
CA GLU A 13 -8.69 -11.98 6.64
C GLU A 13 -8.32 -13.11 5.67
N ASN A 14 -9.17 -13.38 4.67
CA ASN A 14 -8.97 -14.42 3.67
C ASN A 14 -8.41 -13.90 2.34
N ILE A 15 -7.88 -12.68 2.29
CA ILE A 15 -7.43 -12.03 1.06
C ILE A 15 -6.35 -12.83 0.32
N ILE A 16 -5.43 -13.46 1.06
CA ILE A 16 -4.37 -14.32 0.48
C ILE A 16 -4.99 -15.47 -0.32
N LEU A 17 -5.95 -16.19 0.26
CA LEU A 17 -6.62 -17.32 -0.39
C LEU A 17 -7.39 -16.87 -1.62
N LYS A 18 -7.98 -15.67 -1.57
CA LYS A 18 -8.67 -15.08 -2.72
C LYS A 18 -7.69 -14.74 -3.84
N LEU A 19 -6.55 -14.13 -3.53
CA LEU A 19 -5.48 -13.80 -4.47
C LEU A 19 -4.93 -15.06 -5.16
N GLU A 20 -4.58 -16.08 -4.38
CA GLU A 20 -4.01 -17.34 -4.89
C GLU A 20 -4.97 -18.08 -5.84
N LYS A 21 -6.28 -17.97 -5.61
CA LYS A 21 -7.31 -18.54 -6.50
C LYS A 21 -7.59 -17.69 -7.74
N CYS A 22 -7.40 -16.38 -7.64
CA CYS A 22 -7.72 -15.44 -8.71
C CYS A 22 -6.62 -15.36 -9.76
N ILE A 23 -5.35 -15.44 -9.34
CA ILE A 23 -4.20 -15.21 -10.20
C ILE A 23 -3.70 -16.53 -10.78
N ASN A 24 -3.64 -16.62 -12.11
CA ASN A 24 -3.04 -17.77 -12.79
C ASN A 24 -1.52 -17.60 -12.90
N PHE A 25 -0.77 -18.13 -11.92
CA PHE A 25 0.68 -18.02 -11.88
C PHE A 25 1.41 -18.86 -12.95
N ILE A 26 0.73 -19.83 -13.58
CA ILE A 26 1.34 -20.72 -14.58
C ILE A 26 1.77 -19.95 -15.84
N ASP A 27 1.06 -18.86 -16.16
CA ASP A 27 1.29 -18.09 -17.39
C ASP A 27 2.50 -17.14 -17.30
N TYR A 28 3.12 -17.01 -16.11
CA TYR A 28 4.23 -16.10 -15.88
C TYR A 28 5.57 -16.72 -16.23
N ASN A 29 6.45 -15.92 -16.83
CA ASN A 29 7.83 -16.30 -17.06
C ASN A 29 8.67 -15.88 -15.85
N LYS A 30 9.21 -16.87 -15.15
CA LYS A 30 9.98 -16.71 -13.91
C LYS A 30 11.30 -15.94 -14.06
N ASN A 31 11.78 -15.75 -15.30
CA ASN A 31 12.98 -14.97 -15.58
C ASN A 31 12.68 -13.48 -15.83
N ASN A 32 11.40 -13.09 -15.87
CA ASN A 32 11.00 -11.70 -15.98
C ASN A 32 10.65 -11.12 -14.60
N GLU A 33 10.71 -9.81 -14.52
CA GLU A 33 10.19 -9.02 -13.41
C GLU A 33 8.91 -8.31 -13.84
N TYR A 34 8.03 -8.03 -12.87
CA TYR A 34 6.67 -7.56 -13.12
C TYR A 34 6.33 -6.36 -12.24
N ASP A 35 5.55 -5.44 -12.80
CA ASP A 35 4.91 -4.36 -12.05
C ASP A 35 3.43 -4.73 -11.84
N ILE A 36 2.88 -4.38 -10.68
CA ILE A 36 1.51 -4.70 -10.29
C ILE A 36 0.76 -3.41 -10.00
N ASP A 37 -0.26 -3.12 -10.80
CA ASP A 37 -1.21 -2.05 -10.55
C ASP A 37 -2.48 -2.62 -9.91
N ILE A 38 -2.90 -2.05 -8.78
CA ILE A 38 -4.04 -2.50 -8.01
C ILE A 38 -4.98 -1.33 -7.78
N ASP A 39 -6.17 -1.40 -8.35
CA ASP A 39 -7.26 -0.46 -8.04
C ASP A 39 -8.20 -1.13 -7.03
N TYR A 40 -8.50 -0.47 -5.91
CA TYR A 40 -9.51 -0.95 -4.96
C TYR A 40 -10.58 0.11 -4.69
N TYR A 41 -11.80 -0.35 -4.41
CA TYR A 41 -12.84 0.55 -3.95
C TYR A 41 -12.51 1.05 -2.54
N ASN A 42 -12.18 2.33 -2.43
CA ASN A 42 -11.81 2.95 -1.18
C ASN A 42 -13.06 3.50 -0.48
N TYR A 43 -13.45 2.89 0.64
CA TYR A 43 -14.66 3.26 1.37
C TYR A 43 -14.48 4.58 2.13
N ASP A 44 -13.29 4.85 2.65
CA ASP A 44 -13.04 6.05 3.45
C ASP A 44 -13.09 7.31 2.57
N LEU A 45 -12.64 7.23 1.31
CA LEU A 45 -12.82 8.30 0.32
C LEU A 45 -14.29 8.66 0.04
N VAL A 46 -15.25 7.78 0.35
CA VAL A 46 -16.69 8.10 0.24
C VAL A 46 -17.15 8.91 1.45
N GLU A 47 -16.64 8.58 2.64
CA GLU A 47 -16.99 9.22 3.90
C GLU A 47 -16.32 10.59 4.03
N ASP A 48 -15.07 10.72 3.56
CA ASP A 48 -14.25 11.94 3.65
C ASP A 48 -14.51 12.98 2.55
N LYS A 49 -15.28 12.61 1.51
CA LYS A 49 -15.67 13.50 0.40
C LYS A 49 -16.43 14.77 0.80
N LEU A 50 -16.80 14.90 2.08
CA LEU A 50 -17.45 16.09 2.64
C LEU A 50 -16.48 17.14 3.20
N ASN A 51 -15.18 16.84 3.35
CA ASN A 51 -14.20 17.76 3.93
C ASN A 51 -12.96 17.90 3.03
N ASN A 52 -12.90 19.01 2.28
CA ASN A 52 -11.78 19.34 1.37
C ASN A 52 -10.42 19.56 2.07
N ASP A 53 -10.37 19.55 3.41
CA ASP A 53 -9.18 19.77 4.22
C ASP A 53 -8.57 18.49 4.81
N ILE A 54 -9.08 17.31 4.45
CA ILE A 54 -8.54 16.03 4.95
C ILE A 54 -7.46 15.53 4.00
N ALA A 55 -6.19 15.61 4.44
CA ALA A 55 -5.12 14.82 3.85
C ALA A 55 -5.47 13.33 4.04
N TYR A 56 -5.57 12.59 2.94
CA TYR A 56 -5.86 11.16 3.03
C TYR A 56 -4.60 10.41 3.46
N GLU A 57 -4.76 9.61 4.51
CA GLU A 57 -3.69 8.94 5.24
C GLU A 57 -3.40 7.53 4.69
N ILE A 58 -2.12 7.22 4.43
CA ILE A 58 -1.71 5.84 4.14
C ILE A 58 -1.62 5.04 5.43
N ARG A 59 -2.68 4.30 5.74
CA ARG A 59 -2.76 3.42 6.91
C ARG A 59 -1.94 2.12 6.76
N LYS A 60 -1.61 1.46 7.87
CA LYS A 60 -0.83 0.20 7.94
C LYS A 60 -1.37 -0.88 7.00
N GLU A 61 -2.69 -0.97 6.89
CA GLU A 61 -3.41 -1.97 6.08
C GLU A 61 -3.02 -1.91 4.60
N HIS A 62 -2.68 -0.73 4.08
CA HIS A 62 -2.25 -0.55 2.68
C HIS A 62 -0.92 -1.26 2.43
N TYR A 63 0.06 -1.05 3.32
CA TYR A 63 1.37 -1.68 3.23
C TYR A 63 1.33 -3.16 3.58
N GLU A 64 0.51 -3.57 4.54
CA GLU A 64 0.27 -4.98 4.80
C GLU A 64 -0.26 -5.68 3.55
N PHE A 65 -1.23 -5.07 2.86
CA PHE A 65 -1.75 -5.62 1.62
C PHE A 65 -0.69 -5.68 0.51
N ILE A 66 0.14 -4.64 0.34
CA ILE A 66 1.28 -4.67 -0.61
C ILE A 66 2.25 -5.80 -0.27
N ARG A 67 2.63 -5.94 1.01
CA ARG A 67 3.51 -7.02 1.50
C ARG A 67 2.90 -8.40 1.23
N LEU A 68 1.60 -8.56 1.46
CA LEU A 68 0.86 -9.78 1.15
C LEU A 68 0.89 -10.11 -0.35
N ILE A 69 0.63 -9.13 -1.21
CA ILE A 69 0.73 -9.29 -2.68
C ILE A 69 2.14 -9.74 -3.07
N ARG A 70 3.18 -9.02 -2.63
CA ARG A 70 4.57 -9.37 -2.92
C ARG A 70 4.89 -10.80 -2.47
N ASN A 71 4.46 -11.19 -1.27
CA ASN A 71 4.66 -12.54 -0.75
C ASN A 71 3.95 -13.61 -1.58
N VAL A 72 2.73 -13.36 -2.04
CA VAL A 72 1.98 -14.28 -2.91
C VAL A 72 2.72 -14.52 -4.23
N PHE A 73 3.23 -13.47 -4.87
CA PHE A 73 4.01 -13.60 -6.11
C PHE A 73 5.37 -14.26 -5.87
N LYS A 74 6.08 -13.87 -4.80
CA LYS A 74 7.37 -14.45 -4.40
C LYS A 74 7.27 -15.95 -4.11
N LYS A 75 6.23 -16.40 -3.40
CA LYS A 75 5.94 -17.82 -3.15
C LYS A 75 5.79 -18.63 -4.45
N ASN A 76 5.34 -17.98 -5.52
CA ASN A 76 5.19 -18.57 -6.84
C ASN A 76 6.42 -18.38 -7.75
N ASN A 77 7.55 -17.90 -7.22
CA ASN A 77 8.80 -17.60 -7.94
C ASN A 77 8.62 -16.55 -9.05
N ILE A 78 7.84 -15.51 -8.77
CA ILE A 78 7.68 -14.37 -9.67
C ILE A 78 8.22 -13.13 -8.97
N ASN A 79 9.15 -12.45 -9.64
CA ASN A 79 9.77 -11.24 -9.12
C ASN A 79 8.87 -10.04 -9.41
N VAL A 80 8.66 -9.21 -8.39
CA VAL A 80 7.83 -8.01 -8.45
C VAL A 80 8.71 -6.80 -8.17
N ASN A 81 8.74 -5.87 -9.12
CA ASN A 81 9.52 -4.63 -9.03
C ASN A 81 8.67 -3.55 -8.38
N GLU A 82 7.60 -3.14 -9.06
CA GLU A 82 6.73 -2.07 -8.60
C GLU A 82 5.36 -2.60 -8.17
N VAL A 83 4.82 -2.06 -7.07
CA VAL A 83 3.42 -2.25 -6.69
C VAL A 83 2.76 -0.88 -6.53
N ASN A 84 1.75 -0.60 -7.36
CA ASN A 84 0.92 0.59 -7.31
C ASN A 84 -0.42 0.23 -6.69
N LEU A 85 -0.75 0.79 -5.52
CA LEU A 85 -2.03 0.61 -4.85
C LEU A 85 -2.84 1.90 -4.94
N ILE A 86 -3.94 1.87 -5.68
CA ILE A 86 -4.75 3.04 -6.01
C ILE A 86 -6.15 2.86 -5.40
N GLY A 87 -6.44 3.67 -4.39
CA GLY A 87 -7.77 3.81 -3.82
C GLY A 87 -8.63 4.69 -4.71
N THR A 88 -9.79 4.20 -5.15
CA THR A 88 -10.72 5.02 -5.93
C THR A 88 -12.17 4.73 -5.56
N VAL A 89 -13.00 5.75 -5.73
CA VAL A 89 -14.46 5.70 -5.56
C VAL A 89 -15.19 5.84 -6.89
N SER A 90 -14.43 6.03 -7.97
CA SER A 90 -14.92 6.15 -9.34
C SER A 90 -14.21 5.12 -10.22
N ASN A 91 -14.87 4.66 -11.28
CA ASN A 91 -14.30 3.71 -12.24
C ASN A 91 -13.94 2.32 -11.69
N ILE A 92 -14.40 1.98 -10.47
CA ILE A 92 -14.40 0.63 -9.92
C ILE A 92 -15.74 0.33 -9.26
N VAL A 93 -16.17 -0.93 -9.33
CA VAL A 93 -17.41 -1.38 -8.68
C VAL A 93 -17.15 -1.53 -7.19
N LYS A 94 -18.14 -1.17 -6.37
CA LYS A 94 -18.06 -1.26 -4.91
C LYS A 94 -17.71 -2.69 -4.47
N GLY A 95 -16.65 -2.81 -3.68
CA GLY A 95 -16.16 -4.10 -3.19
C GLY A 95 -15.32 -4.88 -4.20
N ASP A 96 -14.98 -4.30 -5.36
CA ASP A 96 -14.06 -4.94 -6.29
C ASP A 96 -12.62 -4.45 -6.06
N ILE A 97 -11.67 -5.34 -6.32
CA ILE A 97 -10.24 -5.03 -6.44
C ILE A 97 -9.79 -5.52 -7.82
N ASN A 98 -9.35 -4.59 -8.66
CA ASN A 98 -8.79 -4.91 -9.98
C ASN A 98 -7.28 -4.99 -9.86
N ILE A 99 -6.67 -6.03 -10.44
CA ILE A 99 -5.22 -6.24 -10.40
C ILE A 99 -4.73 -6.38 -11.83
N SER A 100 -3.81 -5.51 -12.24
CA SER A 100 -3.11 -5.60 -13.52
C SER A 100 -1.66 -5.92 -13.26
N VAL A 101 -1.15 -6.96 -13.92
CA VAL A 101 0.25 -7.37 -13.82
C VAL A 101 0.89 -7.24 -15.19
N ILE A 102 1.92 -6.41 -15.29
CA ILE A 102 2.61 -6.10 -16.55
C ILE A 102 4.08 -6.43 -16.40
N LYS A 103 4.72 -6.85 -17.50
CA LYS A 103 6.17 -7.07 -17.49
C LYS A 103 6.84 -5.71 -17.24
N SER A 104 7.72 -5.67 -16.24
CA SER A 104 8.41 -4.44 -15.86
C SER A 104 9.32 -3.95 -16.99
N LYS A 105 9.42 -2.63 -17.13
CA LYS A 105 10.36 -1.98 -18.05
C LYS A 105 11.74 -1.83 -17.44
N TYR A 106 11.81 -1.72 -16.13
CA TYR A 106 13.05 -1.56 -15.36
C TYR A 106 13.40 -2.89 -14.72
N GLN A 107 14.69 -3.12 -14.46
CA GLN A 107 15.15 -4.32 -13.76
C GLN A 107 15.83 -3.94 -12.46
N GLN A 108 15.71 -4.81 -11.45
CA GLN A 108 16.42 -4.69 -10.16
C GLN A 108 16.06 -3.41 -9.38
N TYR A 109 14.80 -3.01 -9.44
CA TYR A 109 14.28 -1.84 -8.73
C TYR A 109 13.01 -2.23 -7.99
N ILE A 110 12.94 -1.94 -6.69
CA ILE A 110 11.79 -2.21 -5.84
C ILE A 110 11.13 -0.88 -5.50
N ARG A 111 9.82 -0.78 -5.74
CA ARG A 111 9.03 0.42 -5.41
C ARG A 111 7.61 0.06 -5.00
N ASN A 112 7.09 0.80 -4.04
CA ASN A 112 5.69 0.75 -3.63
C ASN A 112 5.11 2.15 -3.72
N ASN A 113 4.00 2.33 -4.43
CA ASN A 113 3.27 3.60 -4.50
C ASN A 113 1.84 3.42 -4.01
N VAL A 114 1.35 4.37 -3.20
CA VAL A 114 -0.03 4.38 -2.71
C VAL A 114 -0.69 5.73 -3.06
N VAL A 115 -1.83 5.70 -3.74
CA VAL A 115 -2.55 6.89 -4.25
C VAL A 115 -4.03 6.78 -3.87
N PRO A 116 -4.77 7.87 -3.57
CA PRO A 116 -4.39 9.28 -3.60
C PRO A 116 -3.96 9.76 -2.22
N CYS A 117 -2.66 9.73 -1.94
CA CYS A 117 -2.13 10.18 -0.66
C CYS A 117 -0.99 11.18 -0.88
N LYS A 118 -0.84 12.12 0.05
CA LYS A 118 0.30 13.06 0.10
C LYS A 118 1.32 12.71 1.19
N GLU A 119 0.94 11.89 2.17
CA GLU A 119 1.75 11.66 3.37
C GLU A 119 1.56 10.22 3.88
N ILE A 120 2.64 9.60 4.35
CA ILE A 120 2.65 8.27 4.98
C ILE A 120 2.37 8.46 6.47
N PHE A 121 1.27 7.92 7.01
CA PHE A 121 1.09 7.83 8.47
C PHE A 121 0.59 6.44 8.86
N LEU A 122 1.48 5.70 9.51
CA LEU A 122 1.41 4.25 9.64
C LEU A 122 0.54 3.79 10.81
N TYR A 123 -0.29 4.68 11.34
CA TYR A 123 -1.14 4.37 12.47
C TYR A 123 -2.47 5.09 12.32
N GLU A 124 -3.55 4.34 12.07
CA GLU A 124 -4.90 4.85 12.33
C GLU A 124 -4.92 5.51 13.72
N ASP A 125 -5.42 6.74 13.79
CA ASP A 125 -5.46 7.62 14.96
C ASP A 125 -4.11 8.08 15.55
N SER A 126 -2.94 7.67 15.03
CA SER A 126 -1.67 7.93 15.72
C SER A 126 -0.74 8.98 15.15
N LYS A 127 -0.98 9.60 13.99
CA LYS A 127 -0.38 10.93 13.77
C LYS A 127 -0.93 11.91 14.79
N LYS A 128 -2.25 11.99 14.93
CA LYS A 128 -2.88 12.80 15.99
C LYS A 128 -2.44 12.38 17.38
N THR A 129 -2.28 11.08 17.66
CA THR A 129 -1.81 10.63 18.97
C THR A 129 -0.32 10.93 19.18
N LEU A 130 0.57 10.66 18.23
CA LEU A 130 2.00 10.99 18.32
C LEU A 130 2.20 12.50 18.36
N ASP A 131 1.49 13.27 17.54
CA ASP A 131 1.48 14.73 17.56
C ASP A 131 0.93 15.23 18.91
N MET A 132 -0.12 14.61 19.47
CA MET A 132 -0.64 14.96 20.80
C MET A 132 0.34 14.58 21.92
N LEU A 133 1.00 13.43 21.82
CA LEU A 133 2.02 12.98 22.77
C LEU A 133 3.23 13.92 22.71
N LEU A 134 3.66 14.34 21.51
CA LEU A 134 4.74 15.29 21.31
C LEU A 134 4.35 16.69 21.79
N GLN A 135 3.15 17.17 21.43
CA GLN A 135 2.61 18.47 21.87
C GLN A 135 2.41 18.55 23.39
N ASN A 136 2.15 17.43 24.05
CA ASN A 136 2.00 17.33 25.50
C ASN A 136 3.32 16.94 26.21
N ASP A 137 4.46 16.97 25.51
CA ASP A 137 5.79 16.60 26.04
C ASP A 137 5.85 15.19 26.66
N GLN A 138 4.99 14.27 26.21
CA GLN A 138 4.94 12.87 26.67
C GLN A 138 5.96 11.98 25.97
N ILE A 139 6.43 12.39 24.79
CA ILE A 139 7.53 11.78 24.04
C ILE A 139 8.43 12.91 23.51
N SER A 140 9.71 12.59 23.32
CA SER A 140 10.68 13.46 22.66
C SER A 140 10.58 13.39 21.13
N GLU A 141 11.17 14.37 20.43
CA GLU A 141 11.33 14.33 18.97
C GLU A 141 12.11 13.08 18.52
N GLU A 142 13.14 12.68 19.26
CA GLU A 142 13.91 11.46 18.98
C GLU A 142 13.06 10.19 19.10
N GLU A 143 12.19 10.11 20.11
CA GLU A 143 11.24 9.01 20.26
C GLU A 143 10.18 9.01 19.15
N TYR A 144 9.72 10.18 18.70
CA TYR A 144 8.83 10.31 17.56
C TYR A 144 9.48 9.74 16.29
N GLU A 145 10.69 10.20 15.94
CA GLU A 145 11.43 9.74 14.76
C GLU A 145 11.76 8.25 14.82
N THR A 146 12.15 7.75 15.99
CA THR A 146 12.45 6.33 16.19
C THR A 146 11.23 5.45 15.93
N ASN A 147 10.04 5.86 16.39
CA ASN A 147 8.81 5.12 16.13
C ASN A 147 8.48 5.08 14.63
N ILE A 148 8.68 6.20 13.91
CA ILE A 148 8.51 6.23 12.45
C ILE A 148 9.49 5.28 11.75
N TYR A 149 10.77 5.30 12.15
CA TYR A 149 11.79 4.43 11.57
C TYR A 149 11.48 2.94 11.77
N MET A 150 11.15 2.53 13.01
CA MET A 150 10.84 1.12 13.32
C MET A 150 9.69 0.57 12.47
N LEU A 151 8.70 1.41 12.15
CA LEU A 151 7.58 1.02 11.32
C LEU A 151 7.94 0.89 9.84
N GLN A 152 8.77 1.81 9.33
CA GLN A 152 9.27 1.72 7.96
C GLN A 152 10.01 0.40 7.75
N GLU A 153 10.82 -0.02 8.73
CA GLU A 153 11.46 -1.35 8.71
C GLU A 153 10.44 -2.50 8.81
N GLU A 154 9.43 -2.44 9.69
CA GLU A 154 8.42 -3.52 9.83
C GLU A 154 7.63 -3.76 8.52
N LEU A 155 7.38 -2.67 7.78
CA LEU A 155 6.53 -2.65 6.59
C LEU A 155 7.32 -2.76 5.27
N ASP A 156 8.64 -2.90 5.33
CA ASP A 156 9.50 -3.03 4.15
C ASP A 156 9.32 -1.83 3.20
N ILE A 157 9.25 -0.63 3.80
CA ILE A 157 9.15 0.64 3.08
C ILE A 157 10.58 1.11 2.84
N ASP A 158 11.08 0.94 1.62
CA ASP A 158 12.35 1.54 1.21
C ASP A 158 12.25 3.06 1.36
N VAL A 159 13.15 3.66 2.15
CA VAL A 159 13.28 5.11 2.24
C VAL A 159 13.71 5.62 0.87
N ILE A 160 12.82 6.30 0.16
CA ILE A 160 13.17 7.01 -1.06
C ILE A 160 13.84 8.31 -0.60
N ASP A 161 15.16 8.40 -0.74
CA ASP A 161 15.96 9.57 -0.35
C ASP A 161 15.37 10.89 -0.90
N GLU A 162 14.72 10.86 -2.08
CA GLU A 162 14.09 12.04 -2.72
C GLU A 162 12.81 12.54 -2.01
N GLU A 163 12.12 11.71 -1.20
CA GLU A 163 10.92 12.14 -0.47
C GLU A 163 11.23 12.85 0.87
N SER A 164 12.47 12.75 1.36
CA SER A 164 12.93 13.44 2.56
C SER A 164 12.91 14.98 2.43
N GLU A 165 12.88 15.50 1.21
CA GLU A 165 12.76 16.95 0.94
C GLU A 165 11.32 17.49 1.12
N TYR A 166 10.30 16.61 1.20
CA TYR A 166 8.89 17.02 1.32
C TYR A 166 8.36 16.98 2.77
N ILE A 167 9.16 16.51 3.72
CA ILE A 167 8.90 16.58 5.16
C ILE A 167 9.69 17.75 5.74
N ASN A 168 9.30 18.98 5.39
CA ASN A 168 9.73 20.22 6.06
C ASN A 168 8.62 21.27 5.99
#